data_AF-A0ABD2K7E2-F1
#
_entry.id   AF-A0ABD2K7E2-F1
#
_cell.length_a   1.000
_cell.length_b   1.000
_cell.length_c   1.000
_cell.angle_alpha   90.00
_cell.angle_beta   90.00
_cell.angle_gamma   90.00
#
_symmetry.space_group_name_H-M   'P 1'
#
loop_
_entity.id
_entity.type
_entity.pdbx_description
1 polymer ?
#
loop_
_entity_poly.entity_id
_entity_poly.type
_entity_poly.pdbx_seq_one_letter_code
_entity_poly.pdbx_strand_id
1 'polypeptide(L)'
;MSSNSANEPNNVSVEQFAQLQNDQKAILERINALEKKQLPGQYVSVEQFAQLQNDQKAILERINALEKKQLPGQYVSADEFNHRMKAIETFFYASICWGEISPKEDEKGKYVSAEQFTQLQNDQKKLLERVNELEKQGPTIAMINDQLKQLQNDQKKLLERISEVENFQQQEKYVTVEQFQTDQKKAIFERISELEKQMKERVQKQADEETEPLAKKALLVDEQFVQLQNDQKAILKRINEIEKKQQPGQYASTSKVNDHQFAQLQNDHIFVNCWDANFCHAQLQTDDSLKIHLGTGKDGDRTVFAKRSLLLAVPSSSVRFYFEISIIKMNRTINFGFGLKNASNLSGTFFAETSAYAYGSRGRFYVNGAKCCANPGHAFGTTDTLGCGILENKKLLFTKNGHCLDSTEYSLSPSDDWALLFPFVTLILPGDEIEANFGPDFIFDLATL
;
A
#
# COMPACT_ATOMS: atom_id res chain seq x y z
N MET A 1 47.14 0.41 42.03
CA MET A 1 47.45 1.04 40.74
C MET A 1 46.40 0.57 39.75
N SER A 2 45.31 1.34 39.63
CA SER A 2 44.22 1.06 38.68
C SER A 2 44.32 2.10 37.57
N SER A 3 44.57 1.64 36.35
CA SER A 3 44.66 2.44 35.15
C SER A 3 43.26 2.78 34.63
N ASN A 4 42.87 4.04 34.71
CA ASN A 4 41.70 4.60 34.04
C ASN A 4 41.99 4.73 32.54
N SER A 5 41.26 4.01 31.68
CA SER A 5 41.24 4.27 30.25
C SER A 5 40.28 5.43 29.97
N ALA A 6 40.82 6.53 29.43
CA ALA A 6 40.03 7.65 28.96
C ALA A 6 39.24 7.25 27.69
N ASN A 7 37.91 7.46 27.72
CA ASN A 7 37.06 7.39 26.53
C ASN A 7 37.30 8.63 25.68
N GLU A 8 37.72 8.44 24.43
CA GLU A 8 37.78 9.50 23.42
C GLU A 8 36.35 9.95 23.03
N PRO A 9 36.12 11.26 22.84
CA PRO A 9 34.84 11.76 22.38
C PRO A 9 34.56 11.37 20.92
N ASN A 10 33.39 10.79 20.68
CA ASN A 10 32.85 10.52 19.35
C ASN A 10 32.61 11.84 18.60
N ASN A 11 33.62 12.31 17.88
CA ASN A 11 33.43 13.36 16.88
C ASN A 11 32.55 12.82 15.74
N VAL A 12 31.57 13.62 15.33
CA VAL A 12 30.85 13.45 14.06
C VAL A 12 31.91 13.29 12.98
N SER A 13 31.95 12.12 12.32
CA SER A 13 33.04 11.84 11.39
C SER A 13 32.97 12.79 10.20
N VAL A 14 34.13 13.24 9.75
CA VAL A 14 34.28 14.06 8.53
C VAL A 14 33.53 13.43 7.33
N GLU A 15 33.38 12.10 7.33
CA GLU A 15 32.61 11.34 6.34
C GLU A 15 31.11 11.62 6.38
N GLN A 16 30.50 11.80 7.57
CA GLN A 16 29.08 12.15 7.68
C GLN A 16 28.79 13.54 7.13
N PHE A 17 29.73 14.48 7.30
CA PHE A 17 29.61 15.82 6.75
C PHE A 17 29.80 15.85 5.22
N ALA A 18 30.80 15.12 4.72
CA ALA A 18 31.01 14.96 3.28
C ALA A 18 29.80 14.31 2.58
N GLN A 19 29.15 13.34 3.24
CA GLN A 19 27.94 12.72 2.73
C GLN A 19 26.78 13.72 2.62
N LEU A 20 26.58 14.56 3.64
CA LEU A 20 25.53 15.58 3.62
C LEU A 20 25.74 16.60 2.49
N GLN A 21 26.99 17.02 2.25
CA GLN A 21 27.31 17.93 1.14
C GLN A 21 27.06 17.29 -0.23
N ASN A 22 27.38 16.01 -0.38
CA ASN A 22 27.10 15.26 -1.61
C ASN A 22 25.59 15.12 -1.87
N ASP A 23 24.80 14.85 -0.83
CA ASP A 23 23.35 14.74 -0.94
C ASP A 23 22.71 16.10 -1.32
N GLN A 24 23.17 17.19 -0.70
CA GLN A 24 22.74 18.56 -1.05
C GLN A 24 23.04 18.90 -2.52
N LYS A 25 24.25 18.56 -2.99
CA LYS A 25 24.66 18.76 -4.38
C LYS A 25 23.80 17.95 -5.35
N ALA A 26 23.51 16.69 -5.04
CA ALA A 26 22.70 15.81 -5.88
C ALA A 26 21.25 16.31 -6.01
N ILE A 27 20.67 16.88 -4.95
CA ILE A 27 19.35 17.50 -4.99
C ILE A 27 19.37 18.76 -5.85
N LEU A 28 20.38 19.62 -5.69
CA LEU A 28 20.52 20.84 -6.49
C LEU A 28 20.67 20.53 -7.99
N GLU A 29 21.43 19.49 -8.34
CA GLU A 29 21.56 19.01 -9.72
C GLU A 29 20.23 18.47 -10.27
N ARG A 30 19.42 17.79 -9.45
CA ARG A 30 18.06 17.33 -9.82
C ARG A 30 17.10 18.50 -10.04
N ILE A 31 17.12 19.50 -9.19
CA ILE A 31 16.32 20.73 -9.33
C ILE A 31 16.68 21.44 -10.63
N ASN A 32 17.97 21.68 -10.88
CA ASN A 32 18.44 22.31 -12.11
C ASN A 32 18.12 21.49 -13.37
N ALA A 33 18.10 20.16 -13.26
CA ALA A 33 17.70 19.27 -14.36
C ALA A 33 16.19 19.31 -14.63
N LEU A 34 15.37 19.56 -13.61
CA LEU A 34 13.92 19.76 -13.75
C LEU A 34 13.63 21.13 -14.38
N GLU A 35 14.33 22.19 -13.96
CA GLU A 35 14.23 23.53 -14.56
C GLU A 35 14.57 23.53 -16.06
N LYS A 36 15.66 22.87 -16.46
CA LYS A 36 16.06 22.76 -17.88
C LYS A 36 15.07 21.99 -18.75
N LYS A 37 14.19 21.18 -18.15
CA LYS A 37 13.21 20.35 -18.85
C LYS A 37 11.82 20.99 -18.91
N GLN A 38 11.56 22.06 -18.17
CA GLN A 38 10.26 22.73 -18.16
C GLN A 38 10.18 23.81 -19.23
N LEU A 39 9.23 23.64 -20.15
CA LEU A 39 8.73 24.73 -21.00
C LEU A 39 7.58 25.45 -20.26
N PRO A 40 7.31 26.74 -20.55
CA PRO A 40 6.22 27.48 -19.92
C PRO A 40 4.88 26.73 -20.08
N GLY A 41 4.22 26.41 -18.96
CA GLY A 41 2.90 25.77 -18.93
C GLY A 41 2.85 24.27 -18.59
N GLN A 42 3.95 23.66 -18.13
CA GLN A 42 3.95 22.27 -17.65
C GLN A 42 3.81 22.18 -16.12
N TYR A 43 2.85 21.39 -15.66
CA TYR A 43 2.57 21.14 -14.24
C TYR A 43 3.47 20.03 -13.67
N VAL A 44 3.71 20.08 -12.36
CA VAL A 44 4.40 19.02 -11.61
C VAL A 44 3.38 17.93 -11.29
N SER A 45 3.70 16.66 -11.59
CA SER A 45 2.79 15.56 -11.28
C SER A 45 2.63 15.39 -9.76
N VAL A 46 1.50 14.83 -9.34
CA VAL A 46 1.23 14.55 -7.91
C VAL A 46 2.35 13.69 -7.31
N GLU A 47 2.88 12.74 -8.09
CA GLU A 47 4.00 11.89 -7.69
C GLU A 47 5.31 12.67 -7.55
N GLN A 48 5.58 13.63 -8.44
CA GLN A 48 6.76 14.49 -8.36
C GLN A 48 6.70 15.43 -7.16
N PHE A 49 5.52 15.95 -6.84
CA PHE A 49 5.30 16.77 -5.66
C PHE A 49 5.41 15.96 -4.36
N ALA A 50 4.84 14.76 -4.32
CA ALA A 50 4.99 13.83 -3.21
C ALA A 50 6.45 13.42 -2.97
N GLN A 51 7.23 13.25 -4.05
CA GLN A 51 8.66 12.97 -3.94
C GLN A 51 9.44 14.15 -3.33
N LEU A 52 9.15 15.38 -3.76
CA LEU A 52 9.74 16.60 -3.19
C LEU A 52 9.41 16.74 -1.69
N GLN A 53 8.17 16.43 -1.28
CA GLN A 53 7.75 16.44 0.11
C GLN A 53 8.51 15.39 0.95
N ASN A 54 8.71 14.19 0.41
CA ASN A 54 9.48 13.14 1.08
C ASN A 54 10.95 13.51 1.26
N ASP A 55 11.56 14.12 0.23
CA ASP A 55 12.95 14.59 0.29
C ASP A 55 13.11 15.71 1.33
N GLN A 56 12.15 16.64 1.42
CA GLN A 56 12.10 17.68 2.46
C GLN A 56 11.99 17.10 3.88
N LYS A 57 11.12 16.11 4.07
CA LYS A 57 10.94 15.42 5.35
C LYS A 57 12.21 14.69 5.78
N ALA A 58 12.89 14.00 4.86
CA ALA A 58 14.12 13.29 5.15
C ALA A 58 15.27 14.22 5.58
N ILE A 59 15.36 15.41 4.99
CA ILE A 59 16.31 16.44 5.40
C ILE A 59 16.01 16.92 6.82
N LEU A 60 14.74 17.22 7.12
CA LEU A 60 14.32 17.68 8.43
C LEU A 60 14.62 16.65 9.53
N GLU A 61 14.36 15.37 9.27
CA GLU A 61 14.67 14.29 10.20
C GLU A 61 16.19 14.15 10.47
N ARG A 62 17.03 14.35 9.45
CA ARG A 62 18.50 14.34 9.61
C ARG A 62 19.02 15.57 10.35
N ILE A 63 18.44 16.76 10.13
CA ILE A 63 18.77 17.97 10.90
C ILE A 63 18.45 17.75 12.37
N ASN A 64 17.24 17.25 12.68
CA ASN A 64 16.83 16.92 14.05
C ASN A 64 17.73 15.85 14.69
N ALA A 65 18.23 14.89 13.91
CA ALA A 65 19.16 13.87 14.41
C ALA A 65 20.57 14.42 14.70
N LEU A 66 21.02 15.43 13.94
CA LEU A 66 22.28 16.12 14.17
C LEU A 66 22.21 17.04 15.41
N GLU A 67 21.08 17.73 15.61
CA GLU A 67 20.83 18.53 16.81
C GLU A 67 20.82 17.66 18.08
N LYS A 68 20.15 16.50 18.05
CA LYS A 68 20.11 15.56 19.18
C LYS A 68 21.48 14.95 19.54
N LYS A 69 22.45 14.98 18.61
CA LYS A 69 23.79 14.42 18.82
C LYS A 69 24.82 15.47 19.25
N GLN A 70 24.49 16.76 19.27
CA GLN A 70 25.39 17.77 19.83
C GLN A 70 25.34 17.72 21.37
N LEU A 71 26.46 17.33 21.97
CA LEU A 71 26.66 17.44 23.42
C LEU A 71 26.83 18.92 23.80
N PRO A 72 26.41 19.33 25.02
CA PRO A 72 26.59 20.70 25.47
C PRO A 72 28.09 21.04 25.51
N GLY A 73 28.54 21.96 24.66
CA GLY A 73 29.91 22.49 24.64
C GLY A 73 30.67 22.37 23.32
N GLN A 74 30.15 21.70 22.29
CA GLN A 74 30.72 21.75 20.94
C GLN A 74 29.93 22.73 20.07
N TYR A 75 30.42 23.98 19.98
CA TYR A 75 29.84 24.98 19.08
C TYR A 75 30.49 24.88 17.70
N VAL A 76 29.65 24.80 16.67
CA VAL A 76 30.06 25.02 15.28
C VAL A 76 30.39 26.51 15.12
N SER A 77 31.40 26.87 14.32
CA SER A 77 31.76 28.29 14.15
C SER A 77 30.59 29.08 13.57
N ALA A 78 30.45 30.35 13.95
CA ALA A 78 29.37 31.21 13.46
C ALA A 78 29.34 31.28 11.92
N ASP A 79 30.50 31.17 11.27
CA ASP A 79 30.61 31.15 9.80
C ASP A 79 30.04 29.86 9.18
N GLU A 80 30.25 28.72 9.83
CA GLU A 80 29.74 27.43 9.37
C GLU A 80 28.24 27.29 9.64
N PHE A 81 27.74 27.87 10.74
CA PHE A 81 26.30 28.00 11.00
C PHE A 81 25.62 28.93 9.97
N ASN A 82 26.20 30.09 9.69
CA ASN A 82 25.68 31.04 8.69
C ASN A 82 25.73 30.43 7.28
N HIS A 83 26.74 29.64 6.94
CA HIS A 83 26.79 28.94 5.66
C HIS A 83 25.69 27.88 5.53
N ARG A 84 25.37 27.19 6.64
CA ARG A 84 24.26 26.22 6.72
C ARG A 84 22.90 26.90 6.59
N MET A 85 22.68 28.02 7.27
CA MET A 85 21.42 28.77 7.19
C MET A 85 21.18 29.33 5.79
N LYS A 86 22.22 29.89 5.15
CA LYS A 86 22.13 30.42 3.79
C LYS A 86 21.80 29.36 2.72
N ALA A 87 22.23 28.11 2.93
CA ALA A 87 21.87 26.98 2.07
C ALA A 87 20.40 26.56 2.21
N ILE A 88 19.86 26.60 3.44
CA ILE A 88 18.44 26.33 3.72
C ILE A 88 17.56 27.47 3.18
N GLU A 89 17.99 28.72 3.33
CA GLU A 89 17.27 29.89 2.81
C GLU A 89 17.18 29.88 1.27
N THR A 90 18.26 29.48 0.59
CA THR A 90 18.29 29.31 -0.88
C THR A 90 17.30 28.24 -1.35
N PHE A 91 17.15 27.16 -0.57
CA PHE A 91 16.19 26.09 -0.85
C PHE A 91 14.72 26.51 -0.65
N PHE A 92 14.44 27.33 0.38
CA PHE A 92 13.12 27.91 0.61
C PHE A 92 12.73 28.96 -0.45
N TYR A 93 13.67 29.82 -0.85
CA TYR A 93 13.45 30.80 -1.92
C TYR A 93 13.14 30.13 -3.26
N ALA A 94 13.84 29.05 -3.61
CA ALA A 94 13.57 28.27 -4.82
C ALA A 94 12.17 27.62 -4.83
N SER A 95 11.61 27.32 -3.65
CA SER A 95 10.26 26.76 -3.50
C SER A 95 9.14 27.81 -3.58
N ILE A 96 9.44 29.06 -3.21
CA ILE A 96 8.47 30.19 -3.21
C ILE A 96 8.41 30.89 -4.58
N CYS A 97 9.50 30.94 -5.34
CA CYS A 97 9.55 31.60 -6.66
C CYS A 97 8.73 30.91 -7.78
N TRP A 98 7.96 29.87 -7.46
CA TRP A 98 7.05 29.18 -8.39
C TRP A 98 5.67 29.86 -8.55
N GLY A 99 5.45 31.01 -7.90
CA GLY A 99 4.16 31.68 -7.83
C GLY A 99 3.93 32.79 -8.86
N GLU A 100 3.78 32.46 -10.14
CA GLU A 100 2.97 33.25 -11.08
C GLU A 100 2.17 32.32 -12.00
N ILE A 101 1.21 31.59 -11.43
CA ILE A 101 0.18 30.90 -12.21
C ILE A 101 -1.18 31.24 -11.59
N SER A 102 -1.92 32.11 -12.27
CA SER A 102 -3.34 32.32 -12.01
C SER A 102 -4.12 31.03 -12.32
N PRO A 103 -5.05 30.60 -11.44
CA PRO A 103 -5.90 29.47 -11.77
C PRO A 103 -6.90 29.87 -12.86
N LYS A 104 -6.97 29.06 -13.93
CA LYS A 104 -8.14 28.99 -14.80
C LYS A 104 -8.88 27.70 -14.50
N GLU A 105 -10.19 27.82 -14.35
CA GLU A 105 -11.11 26.73 -14.07
C GLU A 105 -11.10 25.69 -15.19
N ASP A 106 -10.87 24.42 -14.84
CA ASP A 106 -11.23 23.26 -15.64
C ASP A 106 -12.21 22.35 -14.86
N GLU A 107 -13.20 21.80 -15.58
CA GLU A 107 -14.43 21.19 -15.05
C GLU A 107 -14.26 19.82 -14.36
N LYS A 108 -13.10 19.50 -13.78
CA LYS A 108 -12.91 18.23 -13.06
C LYS A 108 -12.24 18.46 -11.72
N GLY A 109 -13.08 18.84 -10.76
CA GLY A 109 -12.74 19.18 -9.38
C GLY A 109 -11.81 18.18 -8.70
N LYS A 110 -10.51 18.50 -8.76
CA LYS A 110 -9.43 17.88 -8.00
C LYS A 110 -8.44 18.96 -7.57
N TYR A 111 -8.92 19.92 -6.78
CA TYR A 111 -8.02 20.91 -6.19
C TYR A 111 -8.40 21.19 -4.75
N VAL A 112 -7.36 21.37 -3.93
CA VAL A 112 -7.44 22.06 -2.64
C VAL A 112 -8.04 23.44 -2.92
N SER A 113 -8.98 23.92 -2.09
CA SER A 113 -9.60 25.22 -2.36
C SER A 113 -8.50 26.28 -2.47
N ALA A 114 -8.63 27.19 -3.44
CA ALA A 114 -7.64 28.23 -3.65
C ALA A 114 -7.37 29.01 -2.35
N GLU A 115 -8.38 29.17 -1.49
CA GLU A 115 -8.25 29.73 -0.14
C GLU A 115 -7.39 28.89 0.81
N GLN A 116 -7.59 27.56 0.86
CA GLN A 116 -6.79 26.68 1.71
C GLN A 116 -5.32 26.64 1.28
N PHE A 117 -5.07 26.59 -0.03
CA PHE A 117 -3.72 26.63 -0.59
C PHE A 117 -3.06 28.00 -0.36
N THR A 118 -3.78 29.09 -0.60
CA THR A 118 -3.31 30.46 -0.33
C THR A 118 -3.00 30.65 1.15
N GLN A 119 -3.82 30.09 2.04
CA GLN A 119 -3.58 30.16 3.48
C GLN A 119 -2.32 29.39 3.88
N LEU A 120 -2.09 28.20 3.30
CA LEU A 120 -0.88 27.43 3.54
C LEU A 120 0.39 28.17 3.07
N GLN A 121 0.32 28.81 1.90
CA GLN A 121 1.41 29.64 1.38
C GLN A 121 1.68 30.86 2.27
N ASN A 122 0.63 31.52 2.76
CA ASN A 122 0.76 32.64 3.68
C ASN A 122 1.40 32.23 5.01
N ASP A 123 1.05 31.06 5.53
CA ASP A 123 1.62 30.53 6.78
C ASP A 123 3.09 30.14 6.60
N GLN A 124 3.46 29.55 5.46
CA GLN A 124 4.86 29.29 5.10
C GLN A 124 5.67 30.58 4.97
N LYS A 125 5.11 31.59 4.30
CA LYS A 125 5.74 32.90 4.13
C LYS A 125 5.98 33.60 5.47
N LYS A 126 4.99 33.59 6.38
CA LYS A 126 5.14 34.14 7.73
C LYS A 126 6.21 33.42 8.53
N LEU A 127 6.32 32.10 8.38
CA LEU A 127 7.33 31.31 9.07
C LEU A 127 8.74 31.69 8.58
N LEU A 128 8.90 31.89 7.26
CA LEU A 128 10.16 32.34 6.65
C LEU A 128 10.55 33.76 7.05
N GLU A 129 9.61 34.71 7.03
CA GLU A 129 9.84 36.09 7.47
C GLU A 129 10.33 36.13 8.92
N ARG A 130 9.75 35.29 9.78
CA ARG A 130 10.14 35.16 11.19
C ARG A 130 11.54 34.59 11.35
N VAL A 131 11.92 33.57 10.57
CA VAL A 131 13.29 33.03 10.54
C VAL A 131 14.30 34.12 10.15
N ASN A 132 13.96 34.95 9.17
CA ASN A 132 14.84 36.02 8.68
C ASN A 132 14.93 37.21 9.66
N GLU A 133 13.90 37.46 10.47
CA GLU A 133 13.97 38.41 11.58
C GLU A 133 14.85 37.90 12.73
N LEU A 134 14.81 36.60 13.02
CA LEU A 134 15.64 35.96 14.05
C LEU A 134 17.14 36.05 13.72
N GLU A 135 17.49 35.92 12.45
CA GLU A 135 18.87 36.02 11.97
C GLU A 135 19.47 37.42 12.16
N LYS A 136 18.63 38.46 12.16
CA LYS A 136 19.05 39.87 12.28
C LYS A 136 19.21 40.35 13.73
N GLN A 137 18.59 39.69 14.71
CA GLN A 137 18.48 40.23 16.07
C GLN A 137 19.56 39.77 17.06
N GLY A 138 20.46 38.84 16.70
CA GLY A 138 21.57 38.40 17.55
C GLY A 138 21.16 38.14 19.02
N PRO A 139 20.36 37.10 19.32
CA PRO A 139 19.58 37.06 20.55
C PRO A 139 20.33 36.41 21.72
N THR A 140 19.96 36.78 22.95
CA THR A 140 20.33 36.06 24.16
C THR A 140 19.61 34.70 24.20
N ILE A 141 20.26 33.68 24.77
CA ILE A 141 19.81 32.27 24.79
C ILE A 141 18.35 32.08 25.24
N ALA A 142 17.84 32.93 26.14
CA ALA A 142 16.45 32.88 26.60
C ALA A 142 15.43 33.24 25.50
N MET A 143 15.72 34.25 24.68
CA MET A 143 14.86 34.61 23.52
C MET A 143 14.84 33.50 22.48
N ILE A 144 16.00 32.88 22.20
CA ILE A 144 16.10 31.77 21.25
C ILE A 144 15.22 30.60 21.69
N ASN A 145 15.24 30.23 22.97
CA ASN A 145 14.45 29.11 23.49
C ASN A 145 12.94 29.36 23.44
N ASP A 146 12.48 30.57 23.80
CA ASP A 146 11.06 30.93 23.70
C ASP A 146 10.59 30.99 22.24
N GLN A 147 11.44 31.47 21.34
CA GLN A 147 11.16 31.54 19.91
C GLN A 147 11.17 30.14 19.25
N LEU A 148 12.08 29.25 19.66
CA LEU A 148 12.12 27.86 19.20
C LEU A 148 10.85 27.10 19.62
N LYS A 149 10.41 27.30 20.87
CA LYS A 149 9.20 26.70 21.40
C LYS A 149 7.95 27.17 20.64
N GLN A 150 7.92 28.45 20.25
CA GLN A 150 6.85 28.98 19.42
C GLN A 150 6.88 28.40 18.00
N LEU A 151 8.07 28.27 17.40
CA LEU A 151 8.23 27.68 16.06
C LEU A 151 7.76 26.22 16.03
N GLN A 152 8.09 25.44 17.07
CA GLN A 152 7.62 24.07 17.22
C GLN A 152 6.09 23.98 17.34
N ASN A 153 5.46 24.94 18.01
CA ASN A 153 4.01 25.00 18.13
C ASN A 153 3.34 25.35 16.79
N ASP A 154 3.94 26.28 16.04
CA ASP A 154 3.44 26.68 14.72
C ASP A 154 3.60 25.52 13.71
N GLN A 155 4.71 24.76 13.79
CA GLN A 155 4.93 23.55 12.99
C GLN A 155 3.90 22.46 13.31
N LYS A 156 3.58 22.25 14.60
CA LYS A 156 2.57 21.28 15.02
C LYS A 156 1.19 21.63 14.44
N LYS A 157 0.78 22.90 14.51
CA LYS A 157 -0.49 23.38 13.92
C LYS A 157 -0.55 23.18 12.41
N LEU A 158 0.59 23.34 11.72
CA LEU A 158 0.66 23.09 10.28
C LEU A 158 0.43 21.61 9.96
N LEU A 159 1.03 20.70 10.73
CA LEU A 159 0.85 19.25 10.57
C LEU A 159 -0.60 18.83 10.78
N GLU A 160 -1.27 19.38 11.81
CA GLU A 160 -2.68 19.11 12.09
C GLU A 160 -3.56 19.51 10.89
N ARG A 161 -3.33 20.68 10.29
CA ARG A 161 -4.07 21.14 9.11
C ARG A 161 -3.80 20.32 7.85
N ILE A 162 -2.59 19.79 7.67
CA ILE A 162 -2.27 18.87 6.58
C ILE A 162 -3.11 17.58 6.72
N SER A 163 -3.19 17.03 7.94
CA SER A 163 -3.99 15.84 8.21
C SER A 163 -5.50 16.07 7.99
N GLU A 164 -6.02 17.25 8.32
CA GLU A 164 -7.40 17.64 8.02
C GLU A 164 -7.69 17.65 6.51
N VAL A 165 -6.77 18.19 5.70
CA VAL A 165 -6.91 18.20 4.23
C VAL A 165 -6.86 16.77 3.66
N GLU A 166 -5.99 15.91 4.18
CA GLU A 166 -5.92 14.50 3.76
C GLU A 166 -7.23 13.74 4.06
N ASN A 167 -7.81 13.97 5.23
CA ASN A 167 -9.09 13.37 5.61
C ASN A 167 -10.23 13.86 4.71
N PHE A 168 -10.24 15.15 4.36
CA PHE A 168 -11.22 15.72 3.44
C PHE A 168 -11.12 15.10 2.04
N GLN A 169 -9.90 14.93 1.52
CA GLN A 169 -9.66 14.27 0.22
C GLN A 169 -10.06 12.80 0.22
N GLN A 170 -9.90 12.09 1.34
CA GLN A 170 -10.39 10.72 1.48
C GLN A 170 -11.92 10.69 1.47
N GLN A 171 -12.60 11.58 2.20
CA GLN A 171 -14.06 11.66 2.20
C GLN A 171 -14.62 11.97 0.80
N GLU A 172 -14.03 12.89 0.04
CA GLU A 172 -14.45 13.16 -1.34
C GLU A 172 -14.32 11.94 -2.26
N LYS A 173 -13.24 11.14 -2.12
CA LYS A 173 -13.07 9.89 -2.87
C LYS A 173 -14.17 8.87 -2.56
N TYR A 174 -14.58 8.75 -1.30
CA TYR A 174 -15.69 7.86 -0.92
C TYR A 174 -17.02 8.31 -1.52
N VAL A 175 -17.32 9.61 -1.49
CA VAL A 175 -18.55 10.18 -2.07
C VAL A 175 -18.61 9.97 -3.59
N THR A 176 -17.48 10.11 -4.29
CA THR A 176 -17.43 9.88 -5.76
C THR A 176 -17.67 8.42 -6.14
N VAL A 177 -17.19 7.46 -5.33
CA VAL A 177 -17.44 6.03 -5.57
C VAL A 177 -18.91 5.68 -5.35
N GLU A 178 -19.54 6.21 -4.30
CA GLU A 178 -20.95 5.97 -4.00
C GLU A 178 -21.88 6.59 -5.08
N GLN A 179 -21.55 7.78 -5.55
CA GLN A 179 -22.27 8.42 -6.66
C GLN A 179 -22.13 7.61 -7.95
N PHE A 180 -20.92 7.15 -8.29
CA PHE A 180 -20.70 6.31 -9.47
C PHE A 180 -21.47 4.98 -9.41
N GLN A 181 -21.52 4.36 -8.23
CA GLN A 181 -22.33 3.15 -8.02
C GLN A 181 -23.83 3.42 -8.19
N THR A 182 -24.31 4.57 -7.71
CA THR A 182 -25.71 5.00 -7.86
C THR A 182 -26.06 5.23 -9.32
N ASP A 183 -25.19 5.91 -10.07
CA ASP A 183 -25.38 6.18 -11.50
C ASP A 183 -25.35 4.88 -12.33
N GLN A 184 -24.46 3.94 -12.01
CA GLN A 184 -24.47 2.61 -12.63
C GLN A 184 -25.77 1.84 -12.36
N LYS A 185 -26.25 1.83 -11.11
CA LYS A 185 -27.52 1.16 -10.76
C LYS A 185 -28.68 1.76 -11.54
N LYS A 186 -28.75 3.08 -11.65
CA LYS A 186 -29.78 3.78 -12.42
C LYS A 186 -29.74 3.42 -13.91
N ALA A 187 -28.56 3.43 -14.52
CA ALA A 187 -28.39 3.06 -15.93
C ALA A 187 -28.81 1.60 -16.23
N ILE A 188 -28.50 0.67 -15.32
CA ILE A 188 -28.94 -0.72 -15.43
C ILE A 188 -30.47 -0.81 -15.36
N PHE A 189 -31.11 -0.09 -14.44
CA PHE A 189 -32.57 -0.11 -14.27
C PHE A 189 -33.32 0.45 -15.48
N GLU A 190 -32.80 1.53 -16.07
CA GLU A 190 -33.33 2.12 -17.31
C GLU A 190 -33.20 1.13 -18.47
N ARG A 191 -32.07 0.40 -18.57
CA ARG A 191 -31.85 -0.59 -19.64
C ARG A 191 -32.80 -1.78 -19.53
N ILE A 192 -33.07 -2.26 -18.32
CA ILE A 192 -34.04 -3.33 -18.07
C ILE A 192 -35.44 -2.89 -18.49
N SER A 193 -35.85 -1.68 -18.09
CA SER A 193 -37.17 -1.14 -18.43
C SER A 193 -37.37 -1.01 -19.95
N GLU A 194 -36.33 -0.62 -20.68
CA GLU A 194 -36.37 -0.53 -22.15
C GLU A 194 -36.47 -1.91 -22.81
N LEU A 195 -35.75 -2.92 -22.30
CA LEU A 195 -35.83 -4.29 -22.81
C LEU A 195 -37.23 -4.90 -22.60
N GLU A 196 -37.86 -4.66 -21.45
CA GLU A 196 -39.22 -5.12 -21.18
C GLU A 196 -40.24 -4.52 -22.16
N LYS A 197 -40.09 -3.23 -22.48
CA LYS A 197 -40.91 -2.54 -23.47
C LYS A 197 -40.75 -3.17 -24.86
N GLN A 198 -39.50 -3.40 -25.29
CA GLN A 198 -39.21 -4.03 -26.58
C GLN A 198 -39.75 -5.46 -26.68
N MET A 199 -39.70 -6.24 -25.59
CA MET A 199 -40.28 -7.58 -25.56
C MET A 199 -41.80 -7.55 -25.73
N LYS A 200 -42.50 -6.65 -25.02
CA LYS A 200 -43.96 -6.49 -25.16
C LYS A 200 -44.37 -6.10 -26.58
N GLU A 201 -43.66 -5.17 -27.20
CA GLU A 201 -43.93 -4.74 -28.58
C GLU A 201 -43.72 -5.89 -29.60
N ARG A 202 -42.71 -6.73 -29.39
CA ARG A 202 -42.47 -7.91 -30.25
C ARG A 202 -43.57 -8.96 -30.11
N VAL A 203 -44.01 -9.25 -28.89
CA VAL A 203 -45.11 -10.19 -28.64
C VAL A 203 -46.40 -9.69 -29.28
N GLN A 204 -46.70 -8.39 -29.16
CA GLN A 204 -47.88 -7.80 -29.78
C GLN A 204 -47.84 -7.90 -31.30
N LYS A 205 -46.71 -7.54 -31.95
CA LYS A 205 -46.57 -7.65 -33.41
C LYS A 205 -46.73 -9.08 -33.92
N GLN A 206 -46.17 -10.06 -33.19
CA GLN A 206 -46.31 -11.48 -33.54
C GLN A 206 -47.75 -11.98 -33.37
N ALA A 207 -48.50 -11.45 -32.41
CA ALA A 207 -49.91 -11.79 -32.24
C ALA A 207 -50.80 -11.27 -33.38
N ASP A 208 -50.44 -10.13 -33.98
CA ASP A 208 -51.22 -9.51 -35.06
C ASP A 208 -50.93 -10.15 -36.45
N GLU A 209 -49.82 -10.88 -36.63
CA GLU A 209 -49.36 -11.42 -37.92
C GLU A 209 -49.74 -12.90 -38.20
N GLU A 210 -50.16 -13.71 -37.20
CA GLU A 210 -50.44 -15.15 -37.40
C GLU A 210 -51.90 -15.55 -37.08
N THR A 211 -52.63 -16.04 -38.09
CA THR A 211 -54.03 -16.50 -38.03
C THR A 211 -54.18 -18.04 -37.95
N GLU A 212 -53.38 -18.74 -37.14
CA GLU A 212 -53.56 -20.18 -36.86
C GLU A 212 -53.12 -20.60 -35.42
N PRO A 213 -53.60 -21.74 -34.90
CA PRO A 213 -54.31 -21.80 -33.63
C PRO A 213 -53.46 -21.37 -32.42
N LEU A 214 -53.75 -20.14 -31.98
CA LEU A 214 -53.12 -19.35 -30.91
C LEU A 214 -52.93 -20.04 -29.54
N ALA A 215 -53.65 -21.13 -29.25
CA ALA A 215 -53.68 -21.72 -27.91
C ALA A 215 -52.34 -22.35 -27.48
N LYS A 216 -51.52 -22.88 -28.41
CA LYS A 216 -50.25 -23.54 -28.06
C LYS A 216 -49.06 -22.58 -27.97
N LYS A 217 -49.03 -21.49 -28.76
CA LYS A 217 -47.96 -20.47 -28.67
C LYS A 217 -48.15 -19.53 -27.48
N ALA A 218 -49.40 -19.19 -27.12
CA ALA A 218 -49.69 -18.38 -25.94
C ALA A 218 -49.19 -19.04 -24.64
N LEU A 219 -49.40 -20.35 -24.49
CA LEU A 219 -48.88 -21.14 -23.36
C LEU A 219 -47.35 -21.12 -23.25
N LEU A 220 -46.65 -21.18 -24.38
CA LEU A 220 -45.17 -21.19 -24.41
C LEU A 220 -44.58 -19.82 -24.06
N VAL A 221 -45.25 -18.73 -24.48
CA VAL A 221 -44.84 -17.36 -24.17
C VAL A 221 -45.10 -17.03 -22.70
N ASP A 222 -46.21 -17.50 -22.12
CA ASP A 222 -46.49 -17.34 -20.69
C ASP A 222 -45.46 -18.08 -19.83
N GLU A 223 -45.07 -19.30 -20.20
CA GLU A 223 -44.00 -20.04 -19.48
C GLU A 223 -42.65 -19.32 -19.55
N GLN A 224 -42.29 -18.79 -20.73
CA GLN A 224 -41.05 -18.01 -20.88
C GLN A 224 -41.09 -16.69 -20.11
N PHE A 225 -42.25 -16.03 -20.04
CA PHE A 225 -42.42 -14.79 -19.28
C PHE A 225 -42.35 -15.03 -17.77
N VAL A 226 -42.98 -16.11 -17.28
CA VAL A 226 -42.87 -16.54 -15.88
C VAL A 226 -41.42 -16.88 -15.52
N GLN A 227 -40.70 -17.57 -16.41
CA GLN A 227 -39.28 -17.86 -16.19
C GLN A 227 -38.44 -16.58 -16.10
N LEU A 228 -38.66 -15.62 -16.99
CA LEU A 228 -37.95 -14.33 -16.98
C LEU A 228 -38.21 -13.53 -15.70
N GLN A 229 -39.45 -13.51 -15.20
CA GLN A 229 -39.80 -12.85 -13.94
C GLN A 229 -39.14 -13.53 -12.73
N ASN A 230 -39.03 -14.86 -12.74
CA ASN A 230 -38.33 -15.61 -11.70
C ASN A 230 -36.82 -15.30 -11.70
N ASP A 231 -36.21 -15.22 -12.88
CA ASP A 231 -34.80 -14.88 -13.04
C ASP A 231 -34.50 -13.45 -12.59
N GLN A 232 -35.36 -12.48 -12.95
CA GLN A 232 -35.26 -11.10 -12.46
C GLN A 232 -35.36 -11.02 -10.93
N LYS A 233 -36.30 -11.75 -10.32
CA LYS A 233 -36.47 -11.80 -8.87
C LYS A 233 -35.26 -12.43 -8.17
N ALA A 234 -34.65 -13.44 -8.78
CA ALA A 234 -33.42 -14.08 -8.29
C ALA A 234 -32.21 -13.13 -8.36
N ILE A 235 -32.08 -12.36 -9.44
CA ILE A 235 -31.03 -11.33 -9.58
C ILE A 235 -31.20 -10.23 -8.54
N LEU A 236 -32.42 -9.70 -8.34
CA LEU A 236 -32.69 -8.66 -7.35
C LEU A 236 -32.39 -9.15 -5.92
N LYS A 237 -32.71 -10.41 -5.62
CA LYS A 237 -32.36 -11.04 -4.34
C LYS A 237 -30.84 -11.10 -4.13
N ARG A 238 -30.07 -11.50 -5.16
CA ARG A 238 -28.59 -11.52 -5.09
C ARG A 238 -28.00 -10.13 -4.90
N ILE A 239 -28.54 -9.10 -5.55
CA ILE A 239 -28.09 -7.71 -5.37
C ILE A 239 -28.33 -7.25 -3.92
N ASN A 240 -29.53 -7.48 -3.38
CA ASN A 240 -29.85 -7.14 -1.99
C ASN A 240 -28.98 -7.91 -0.98
N GLU A 241 -28.62 -9.17 -1.28
CA GLU A 241 -27.69 -9.96 -0.45
C GLU A 241 -26.26 -9.43 -0.50
N ILE A 242 -25.80 -8.95 -1.66
CA ILE A 242 -24.48 -8.30 -1.81
C ILE A 242 -24.47 -6.96 -1.06
N GLU A 243 -25.52 -6.15 -1.19
CA GLU A 243 -25.64 -4.87 -0.48
C GLU A 243 -25.70 -5.04 1.04
N LYS A 244 -26.45 -6.02 1.55
CA LYS A 244 -26.45 -6.36 2.98
C LYS A 244 -25.10 -6.85 3.49
N LYS A 245 -24.29 -7.48 2.63
CA LYS A 245 -22.92 -7.91 2.95
C LYS A 245 -21.90 -6.77 2.85
N GLN A 246 -22.26 -5.66 2.19
CA GLN A 246 -21.37 -4.52 1.94
C GLN A 246 -21.66 -3.29 2.80
N GLN A 247 -22.76 -3.23 3.57
CA GLN A 247 -22.96 -2.16 4.56
C GLN A 247 -22.03 -2.36 5.78
N PRO A 248 -21.11 -1.42 6.09
CA PRO A 248 -20.42 -1.40 7.36
C PRO A 248 -21.36 -0.79 8.41
N GLY A 249 -22.04 -1.65 9.16
CA GLY A 249 -22.90 -1.25 10.27
C GLY A 249 -22.09 -0.85 11.51
N GLN A 250 -22.23 0.41 11.90
CA GLN A 250 -22.03 0.91 13.27
C GLN A 250 -22.63 -0.06 14.30
N TYR A 251 -21.85 -0.47 15.28
CA TYR A 251 -22.37 -1.03 16.53
C TYR A 251 -21.83 -0.23 17.71
N ALA A 252 -22.64 0.72 18.17
CA ALA A 252 -22.70 1.07 19.58
C ALA A 252 -23.71 0.12 20.25
N SER A 253 -23.21 -0.66 21.21
CA SER A 253 -23.86 -1.22 22.39
C SER A 253 -25.37 -1.50 22.35
N THR A 254 -25.76 -2.78 22.41
CA THR A 254 -26.32 -3.40 23.63
C THR A 254 -26.79 -4.86 23.40
N SER A 255 -26.63 -5.64 24.47
CA SER A 255 -27.24 -6.96 24.76
C SER A 255 -26.67 -8.22 24.07
N LYS A 256 -25.82 -8.89 24.85
CA LYS A 256 -25.54 -10.34 24.92
C LYS A 256 -26.59 -11.24 24.24
N VAL A 257 -26.39 -11.59 22.96
CA VAL A 257 -26.96 -12.81 22.36
C VAL A 257 -25.96 -13.39 21.34
N ASN A 258 -25.32 -14.48 21.74
CA ASN A 258 -24.74 -15.58 20.94
C ASN A 258 -23.61 -15.30 19.93
N ASP A 259 -22.40 -15.09 20.46
CA ASP A 259 -21.11 -15.21 19.75
C ASP A 259 -20.87 -16.58 19.09
N HIS A 260 -21.64 -17.62 19.43
CA HIS A 260 -21.52 -18.95 18.82
C HIS A 260 -22.11 -19.06 17.39
N GLN A 261 -23.11 -18.24 17.02
CA GLN A 261 -23.71 -18.34 15.69
C GLN A 261 -22.91 -17.61 14.60
N PHE A 262 -22.16 -16.57 14.95
CA PHE A 262 -21.22 -15.93 14.01
C PHE A 262 -19.97 -16.78 13.77
N ALA A 263 -19.48 -17.51 14.77
CA ALA A 263 -18.39 -18.47 14.62
C ALA A 263 -18.77 -19.69 13.76
N GLN A 264 -20.02 -20.17 13.86
CA GLN A 264 -20.50 -21.30 13.04
C GLN A 264 -20.70 -20.94 11.57
N LEU A 265 -21.16 -19.72 11.25
CA LEU A 265 -21.32 -19.29 9.86
C LEU A 265 -20.00 -18.99 9.12
N GLN A 266 -18.89 -18.78 9.85
CA GLN A 266 -17.54 -18.71 9.28
C GLN A 266 -16.89 -20.09 9.08
N ASN A 267 -17.35 -21.12 9.80
CA ASN A 267 -16.79 -22.47 9.73
C ASN A 267 -17.33 -23.31 8.54
N ASP A 268 -18.56 -23.06 8.09
CA ASP A 268 -19.17 -23.91 7.04
C ASP A 268 -18.67 -23.60 5.61
N HIS A 269 -18.00 -22.48 5.40
CA HIS A 269 -17.29 -22.16 4.16
C HIS A 269 -16.06 -21.28 4.42
N ILE A 270 -15.09 -21.78 5.18
CA ILE A 270 -13.71 -21.29 5.03
C ILE A 270 -13.35 -21.54 3.56
N PHE A 271 -13.43 -20.49 2.74
CA PHE A 271 -12.82 -20.53 1.42
C PHE A 271 -11.31 -20.58 1.65
N VAL A 272 -10.80 -21.78 1.89
CA VAL A 272 -9.36 -22.05 1.98
C VAL A 272 -8.74 -21.49 0.70
N ASN A 273 -7.78 -20.58 0.87
CA ASN A 273 -7.09 -19.99 -0.27
C ASN A 273 -6.33 -21.09 -1.02
N CYS A 274 -6.00 -20.84 -2.28
CA CYS A 274 -5.25 -21.79 -3.10
C CYS A 274 -4.48 -21.05 -4.19
N TRP A 275 -3.56 -21.74 -4.85
CA TRP A 275 -2.86 -21.21 -6.02
C TRP A 275 -3.83 -20.94 -7.16
N ASP A 276 -3.68 -19.78 -7.80
CA ASP A 276 -4.51 -19.34 -8.90
C ASP A 276 -3.95 -19.82 -10.23
N ALA A 277 -4.62 -20.78 -10.86
CA ALA A 277 -4.26 -21.29 -12.17
C ALA A 277 -4.18 -20.20 -13.26
N ASN A 278 -4.92 -19.09 -13.13
CA ASN A 278 -4.86 -17.97 -14.08
C ASN A 278 -3.62 -17.10 -13.90
N PHE A 279 -2.95 -17.20 -12.75
CA PHE A 279 -1.75 -16.45 -12.41
C PHE A 279 -0.65 -17.41 -11.94
N CYS A 280 -0.52 -18.48 -12.71
CA CYS A 280 0.48 -19.52 -12.56
C CYS A 280 1.28 -19.56 -13.84
N HIS A 281 2.62 -19.49 -13.76
CA HIS A 281 3.43 -19.64 -14.95
C HIS A 281 3.13 -21.00 -15.62
N ALA A 282 3.01 -21.03 -16.95
CA ALA A 282 2.64 -22.22 -17.74
C ALA A 282 3.56 -23.46 -17.60
N GLN A 283 4.67 -23.37 -16.85
CA GLN A 283 5.60 -24.48 -16.59
C GLN A 283 5.46 -25.04 -15.17
N LEU A 284 4.73 -24.33 -14.30
CA LEU A 284 4.32 -24.82 -13.01
C LEU A 284 3.03 -25.62 -13.21
N GLN A 285 3.01 -26.79 -12.60
CA GLN A 285 1.86 -27.67 -12.58
C GLN A 285 1.26 -27.66 -11.18
N THR A 286 -0.07 -27.78 -11.11
CA THR A 286 -0.82 -27.73 -9.85
C THR A 286 -1.66 -29.00 -9.75
N ASP A 287 -1.38 -29.87 -8.78
CA ASP A 287 -2.11 -31.15 -8.67
C ASP A 287 -3.44 -31.00 -7.91
N ASP A 288 -3.46 -30.21 -6.81
CA ASP A 288 -4.65 -29.97 -5.97
C ASP A 288 -4.85 -28.48 -5.65
N SER A 289 -4.32 -27.57 -6.48
CA SER A 289 -4.27 -26.12 -6.22
C SER A 289 -3.50 -25.70 -4.96
N LEU A 290 -2.94 -26.62 -4.16
CA LEU A 290 -2.06 -26.34 -3.02
C LEU A 290 -0.62 -26.82 -3.28
N LYS A 291 -0.46 -27.93 -4.00
CA LYS A 291 0.83 -28.43 -4.46
C LYS A 291 1.22 -27.80 -5.78
N ILE A 292 2.47 -27.37 -5.85
CA ILE A 292 3.09 -26.83 -7.05
C ILE A 292 4.39 -27.58 -7.28
N HIS A 293 4.56 -28.08 -8.49
CA HIS A 293 5.84 -28.61 -8.95
C HIS A 293 6.24 -27.96 -10.26
N LEU A 294 7.54 -27.70 -10.39
CA LEU A 294 8.14 -27.30 -11.65
C LEU A 294 8.49 -28.57 -12.42
N GLY A 295 7.81 -28.78 -13.56
CA GLY A 295 8.04 -29.95 -14.41
C GLY A 295 9.42 -29.95 -15.09
N THR A 296 9.56 -30.72 -16.17
CA THR A 296 10.81 -30.75 -16.96
C THR A 296 10.99 -29.45 -17.75
N GLY A 297 12.20 -28.88 -17.77
CA GLY A 297 12.45 -27.64 -18.51
C GLY A 297 13.88 -27.12 -18.37
N LYS A 298 14.10 -25.88 -18.81
CA LYS A 298 15.33 -25.12 -18.54
C LYS A 298 15.19 -24.35 -17.23
N ASP A 299 16.32 -24.09 -16.59
CA ASP A 299 16.43 -23.16 -15.46
C ASP A 299 15.75 -21.83 -15.77
N GLY A 300 15.00 -21.33 -14.80
CA GLY A 300 14.45 -19.98 -14.85
C GLY A 300 13.34 -19.79 -13.83
N ASP A 301 13.17 -18.54 -13.41
CA ASP A 301 12.21 -18.20 -12.37
C ASP A 301 10.77 -18.34 -12.90
N ARG A 302 9.95 -19.05 -12.12
CA ARG A 302 8.55 -19.34 -12.42
C ARG A 302 7.72 -19.01 -11.20
N THR A 303 6.82 -18.05 -11.34
CA THR A 303 5.99 -17.56 -10.23
C THR A 303 4.55 -18.04 -10.35
N VAL A 304 3.94 -18.32 -9.20
CA VAL A 304 2.50 -18.52 -9.03
C VAL A 304 2.00 -17.67 -7.87
N PHE A 305 0.81 -17.10 -8.04
CA PHE A 305 0.11 -16.35 -7.01
C PHE A 305 -1.06 -17.12 -6.46
N ALA A 306 -1.43 -16.85 -5.20
CA ALA A 306 -2.69 -17.31 -4.66
C ALA A 306 -3.89 -16.58 -5.29
N LYS A 307 -5.07 -17.17 -5.10
CA LYS A 307 -6.34 -16.68 -5.64
C LYS A 307 -6.87 -15.46 -4.92
N ARG A 308 -6.67 -15.39 -3.60
CA ARG A 308 -7.14 -14.30 -2.74
C ARG A 308 -5.97 -13.50 -2.17
N SER A 309 -6.19 -12.19 -2.06
CA SER A 309 -5.29 -11.25 -1.38
C SER A 309 -5.47 -11.32 0.13
N LEU A 310 -4.71 -10.49 0.87
CA LEU A 310 -4.69 -10.44 2.34
C LEU A 310 -5.98 -9.93 3.01
N LEU A 311 -7.08 -9.79 2.27
CA LEU A 311 -8.37 -9.29 2.78
C LEU A 311 -9.06 -10.22 3.79
N LEU A 312 -8.57 -11.44 3.99
CA LEU A 312 -9.08 -12.36 5.01
C LEU A 312 -8.29 -12.18 6.30
N ALA A 313 -8.79 -11.31 7.17
CA ALA A 313 -8.27 -11.13 8.52
C ALA A 313 -8.50 -12.40 9.35
N VAL A 314 -7.47 -12.89 10.04
CA VAL A 314 -7.64 -13.86 11.13
C VAL A 314 -8.33 -13.12 12.30
N PRO A 315 -9.56 -13.48 12.70
CA PRO A 315 -10.40 -12.62 13.55
C PRO A 315 -9.92 -12.37 14.99
N SER A 316 -8.82 -12.98 15.44
CA SER A 316 -8.45 -13.01 16.87
C SER A 316 -6.96 -12.97 17.16
N SER A 317 -6.11 -12.57 16.22
CA SER A 317 -4.66 -12.53 16.42
C SER A 317 -4.07 -11.17 16.07
N SER A 318 -2.94 -10.80 16.70
CA SER A 318 -2.06 -9.70 16.24
C SER A 318 -1.49 -9.92 14.82
N VAL A 319 -1.93 -10.98 14.14
CA VAL A 319 -1.63 -11.39 12.78
C VAL A 319 -2.87 -11.16 11.91
N ARG A 320 -2.69 -10.41 10.82
CA ARG A 320 -3.74 -10.16 9.82
C ARG A 320 -3.89 -11.34 8.87
N PHE A 321 -2.77 -11.83 8.36
CA PHE A 321 -2.73 -12.93 7.40
C PHE A 321 -1.45 -13.75 7.62
N TYR A 322 -1.55 -15.06 7.47
CA TYR A 322 -0.42 -15.98 7.56
C TYR A 322 -0.67 -17.21 6.69
N PHE A 323 0.38 -17.72 6.07
CA PHE A 323 0.37 -18.99 5.36
C PHE A 323 1.73 -19.67 5.52
N GLU A 324 1.73 -21.00 5.36
CA GLU A 324 2.94 -21.79 5.35
C GLU A 324 3.14 -22.49 4.01
N ILE A 325 4.40 -22.78 3.69
CA ILE A 325 4.77 -23.69 2.60
C ILE A 325 5.67 -24.78 3.17
N SER A 326 5.43 -26.03 2.76
CA SER A 326 6.31 -27.16 3.02
C SER A 326 7.14 -27.44 1.77
N ILE A 327 8.46 -27.52 1.93
CA ILE A 327 9.39 -27.77 0.83
C ILE A 327 9.52 -29.28 0.63
N ILE A 328 8.75 -29.83 -0.32
CA ILE A 328 8.78 -31.26 -0.63
C ILE A 328 10.09 -31.63 -1.33
N LYS A 329 10.53 -30.78 -2.26
CA LYS A 329 11.80 -30.95 -2.98
C LYS A 329 12.38 -29.62 -3.40
N MET A 330 13.67 -29.42 -3.15
CA MET A 330 14.39 -28.24 -3.61
C MET A 330 15.74 -28.61 -4.20
N ASN A 331 15.92 -28.31 -5.48
CA ASN A 331 17.16 -28.52 -6.21
C ASN A 331 18.08 -27.29 -6.15
N ARG A 332 17.55 -26.07 -5.94
CA ARG A 332 18.40 -24.86 -5.82
C ARG A 332 17.80 -23.74 -4.96
N THR A 333 16.87 -22.99 -5.53
CA THR A 333 16.39 -21.75 -4.92
C THR A 333 14.89 -21.67 -5.05
N ILE A 334 14.26 -21.36 -3.92
CA ILE A 334 12.85 -21.03 -3.82
C ILE A 334 12.77 -19.67 -3.14
N ASN A 335 11.89 -18.80 -3.63
CA ASN A 335 11.53 -17.55 -2.96
C ASN A 335 10.02 -17.51 -2.78
N PHE A 336 9.54 -17.00 -1.65
CA PHE A 336 8.11 -16.89 -1.40
C PHE A 336 7.80 -15.67 -0.53
N GLY A 337 6.56 -15.22 -0.57
CA GLY A 337 6.08 -14.14 0.29
C GLY A 337 4.88 -13.44 -0.30
N PHE A 338 4.87 -12.12 -0.29
CA PHE A 338 3.75 -11.29 -0.72
C PHE A 338 4.14 -10.37 -1.88
N GLY A 339 3.27 -10.21 -2.87
CA GLY A 339 3.51 -9.28 -3.96
C GLY A 339 2.23 -8.79 -4.63
N LEU A 340 2.32 -7.68 -5.35
CA LEU A 340 1.22 -7.23 -6.21
C LEU A 340 1.12 -8.15 -7.42
N LYS A 341 -0.11 -8.60 -7.68
CA LYS A 341 -0.40 -9.53 -8.75
C LYS A 341 -0.39 -8.79 -10.09
N ASN A 342 0.66 -8.99 -10.86
CA ASN A 342 0.78 -8.47 -12.23
C ASN A 342 0.83 -9.64 -13.22
N ALA A 343 -0.15 -9.69 -14.14
CA ALA A 343 -0.26 -10.77 -15.12
C ALA A 343 0.94 -10.85 -16.08
N SER A 344 1.69 -9.75 -16.28
CA SER A 344 2.83 -9.72 -17.20
C SER A 344 4.15 -10.25 -16.61
N ASN A 345 4.23 -10.46 -15.28
CA ASN A 345 5.48 -10.88 -14.63
C ASN A 345 5.35 -12.19 -13.84
N LEU A 346 5.11 -13.29 -14.56
CA LEU A 346 5.21 -14.65 -14.01
C LEU A 346 6.58 -15.30 -14.30
N SER A 347 7.43 -14.64 -15.09
CA SER A 347 8.76 -15.08 -15.51
C SER A 347 9.84 -14.11 -15.05
N GLY A 348 10.98 -14.61 -14.57
CA GLY A 348 12.09 -13.77 -14.12
C GLY A 348 12.03 -13.45 -12.62
N THR A 349 12.91 -12.58 -12.14
CA THR A 349 13.14 -12.34 -10.71
C THR A 349 12.01 -11.51 -10.07
N PHE A 350 10.78 -12.03 -10.05
CA PHE A 350 9.61 -11.34 -9.49
C PHE A 350 9.82 -10.88 -8.05
N PHE A 351 10.50 -11.70 -7.24
CA PHE A 351 10.88 -11.37 -5.86
C PHE A 351 11.77 -10.12 -5.73
N ALA A 352 12.31 -9.60 -6.84
CA ALA A 352 13.08 -8.36 -6.90
C ALA A 352 12.30 -7.18 -7.49
N GLU A 353 10.99 -7.32 -7.76
CA GLU A 353 10.14 -6.20 -8.14
C GLU A 353 9.85 -5.28 -6.96
N THR A 354 9.69 -3.98 -7.24
CA THR A 354 9.36 -2.91 -6.29
C THR A 354 7.91 -2.98 -5.76
N SER A 355 7.42 -4.21 -5.57
CA SER A 355 6.14 -4.50 -4.90
C SER A 355 6.16 -5.87 -4.23
N ALA A 356 7.32 -6.53 -4.18
CA ALA A 356 7.49 -7.87 -3.63
C ALA A 356 8.22 -7.83 -2.27
N TYR A 357 7.70 -8.64 -1.36
CA TYR A 357 8.23 -8.90 -0.03
C TYR A 357 8.48 -10.40 0.07
N ALA A 358 9.73 -10.82 0.10
CA ALA A 358 10.07 -12.22 -0.12
C ALA A 358 11.17 -12.73 0.82
N TYR A 359 11.09 -14.03 1.09
CA TYR A 359 12.10 -14.80 1.79
C TYR A 359 12.61 -15.92 0.87
N GLY A 360 13.92 -15.95 0.66
CA GLY A 360 14.59 -16.86 -0.27
C GLY A 360 15.46 -17.90 0.42
N SER A 361 15.62 -19.07 -0.20
CA SER A 361 16.26 -20.28 0.37
C SER A 361 17.67 -20.10 0.92
N ARG A 362 18.38 -19.06 0.48
CA ARG A 362 19.72 -18.70 0.98
C ARG A 362 19.69 -17.81 2.23
N GLY A 363 18.56 -17.77 2.94
CA GLY A 363 18.37 -16.89 4.10
C GLY A 363 18.28 -15.42 3.72
N ARG A 364 17.78 -15.11 2.52
CA ARG A 364 17.74 -13.74 1.98
C ARG A 364 16.34 -13.16 2.13
N PHE A 365 16.27 -11.91 2.57
CA PHE A 365 15.02 -11.17 2.66
C PHE A 365 15.01 -10.03 1.64
N TYR A 366 13.88 -9.89 0.97
CA TYR A 366 13.59 -8.86 -0.01
C TYR A 366 12.43 -8.03 0.51
N VAL A 367 12.59 -6.72 0.57
CA VAL A 367 11.54 -5.78 0.97
C VAL A 367 11.42 -4.78 -0.15
N ASN A 368 10.22 -4.69 -0.74
CA ASN A 368 9.97 -3.84 -1.89
C ASN A 368 10.98 -4.10 -3.04
N GLY A 369 11.28 -5.38 -3.30
CA GLY A 369 12.23 -5.83 -4.32
C GLY A 369 13.71 -5.61 -3.98
N ALA A 370 14.02 -4.76 -3.00
CA ALA A 370 15.39 -4.53 -2.56
C ALA A 370 15.83 -5.66 -1.62
N LYS A 371 17.02 -6.22 -1.86
CA LYS A 371 17.64 -7.19 -0.95
C LYS A 371 18.07 -6.46 0.33
N CYS A 372 17.41 -6.76 1.46
CA CYS A 372 17.68 -6.09 2.73
C CYS A 372 18.81 -6.75 3.50
N CYS A 373 18.75 -8.07 3.68
CA CYS A 373 19.77 -8.79 4.43
C CYS A 373 19.93 -10.23 3.93
N ALA A 374 20.99 -10.88 4.39
CA ALA A 374 21.18 -12.31 4.23
C ALA A 374 21.72 -12.88 5.54
N ASN A 375 20.95 -13.77 6.17
CA ASN A 375 21.41 -14.55 7.31
C ASN A 375 21.51 -16.02 6.90
N PRO A 376 22.71 -16.58 6.71
CA PRO A 376 22.88 -17.99 6.37
C PRO A 376 22.25 -18.96 7.37
N GLY A 377 22.08 -18.57 8.64
CA GLY A 377 21.36 -19.35 9.66
C GLY A 377 19.86 -19.46 9.38
N HIS A 378 19.31 -18.57 8.56
CA HIS A 378 17.95 -18.63 8.04
C HIS A 378 17.91 -19.29 6.64
N ALA A 379 18.95 -20.00 6.20
CA ALA A 379 18.82 -20.81 4.99
C ALA A 379 17.83 -21.96 5.21
N PHE A 380 17.16 -22.39 4.15
CA PHE A 380 16.20 -23.49 4.19
C PHE A 380 16.32 -24.40 2.97
N GLY A 381 15.77 -25.60 3.07
CA GLY A 381 15.72 -26.53 1.95
C GLY A 381 14.63 -27.58 2.09
N THR A 382 14.82 -28.71 1.39
CA THR A 382 13.92 -29.86 1.45
C THR A 382 13.62 -30.24 2.90
N THR A 383 12.36 -30.60 3.18
CA THR A 383 11.77 -30.92 4.49
C THR A 383 11.50 -29.76 5.44
N ASP A 384 11.95 -28.53 5.14
CA ASP A 384 11.59 -27.38 5.95
C ASP A 384 10.15 -26.92 5.66
N THR A 385 9.45 -26.46 6.71
CA THR A 385 8.19 -25.72 6.61
C THR A 385 8.45 -24.26 6.94
N LEU A 386 7.96 -23.35 6.11
CA LEU A 386 8.28 -21.93 6.19
C LEU A 386 6.98 -21.13 6.19
N GLY A 387 6.87 -20.19 7.13
CA GLY A 387 5.73 -19.31 7.21
C GLY A 387 6.04 -17.89 6.73
N CYS A 388 5.03 -17.24 6.20
CA CYS A 388 5.05 -15.82 5.89
C CYS A 388 3.71 -15.20 6.29
N GLY A 389 3.77 -14.09 7.03
CA GLY A 389 2.60 -13.39 7.51
C GLY A 389 2.83 -11.90 7.67
N ILE A 390 1.73 -11.20 7.95
CA ILE A 390 1.70 -9.76 8.21
C ILE A 390 0.98 -9.52 9.53
N LEU A 391 1.64 -8.81 10.43
CA LEU A 391 1.11 -8.39 11.72
C LEU A 391 0.21 -7.15 11.58
N GLU A 392 -0.59 -6.85 12.60
CA GLU A 392 -1.49 -5.69 12.61
C GLU A 392 -0.77 -4.36 12.41
N ASN A 393 0.47 -4.25 12.89
CA ASN A 393 1.32 -3.08 12.71
C ASN A 393 2.05 -3.05 11.36
N LYS A 394 1.59 -3.84 10.37
CA LYS A 394 2.17 -3.98 9.03
C LYS A 394 3.61 -4.51 9.00
N LYS A 395 4.07 -5.13 10.09
CA LYS A 395 5.35 -5.84 10.11
C LYS A 395 5.23 -7.19 9.43
N LEU A 396 6.30 -7.60 8.75
CA LEU A 396 6.43 -8.93 8.18
C LEU A 396 6.85 -9.92 9.27
N LEU A 397 6.21 -11.08 9.24
CA LEU A 397 6.53 -12.23 10.07
C LEU A 397 7.00 -13.35 9.15
N PHE A 398 8.21 -13.84 9.37
CA PHE A 398 8.69 -15.07 8.73
C PHE A 398 8.96 -16.11 9.80
N THR A 399 8.66 -17.37 9.49
CA THR A 399 8.87 -18.49 10.41
C THR A 399 9.57 -19.63 9.68
N LYS A 400 10.23 -20.48 10.45
CA LYS A 400 10.82 -21.73 9.97
C LYS A 400 10.58 -22.82 11.00
N ASN A 401 9.97 -23.92 10.58
CA ASN A 401 9.72 -25.12 11.37
C ASN A 401 9.06 -24.80 12.73
N GLY A 402 8.05 -23.93 12.72
CA GLY A 402 7.32 -23.52 13.93
C GLY A 402 8.01 -22.47 14.79
N HIS A 403 9.15 -21.91 14.35
CA HIS A 403 9.85 -20.86 15.08
C HIS A 403 9.88 -19.54 14.30
N CYS A 404 9.65 -18.43 15.01
CA CYS A 404 9.76 -17.08 14.45
C CYS A 404 11.23 -16.79 14.08
N LEU A 405 11.44 -16.25 12.88
CA LEU A 405 12.73 -15.70 12.48
C LEU A 405 12.84 -14.27 12.99
N ASP A 406 14.06 -13.80 13.26
CA ASP A 406 14.32 -12.41 13.65
C ASP A 406 14.17 -11.47 12.45
N SER A 407 12.93 -11.35 11.96
CA SER A 407 12.53 -10.61 10.76
C SER A 407 11.56 -9.48 11.07
N THR A 408 11.26 -9.25 12.36
CA THR A 408 10.27 -8.27 12.83
C THR A 408 10.68 -6.81 12.62
N GLU A 409 11.89 -6.58 12.10
CA GLU A 409 12.35 -5.27 11.66
C GLU A 409 11.76 -4.87 10.30
N TYR A 410 11.30 -5.82 9.49
CA TYR A 410 10.76 -5.54 8.17
C TYR A 410 9.28 -5.14 8.25
N SER A 411 8.93 -4.05 7.58
CA SER A 411 7.57 -3.54 7.51
C SER A 411 7.20 -3.28 6.06
N LEU A 412 5.90 -3.40 5.76
CA LEU A 412 5.38 -2.94 4.48
C LEU A 412 5.60 -1.43 4.33
N SER A 413 5.84 -0.98 3.10
CA SER A 413 5.93 0.45 2.81
C SER A 413 4.63 1.17 3.20
N PRO A 414 4.68 2.38 3.79
CA PRO A 414 3.48 3.15 4.11
C PRO A 414 2.57 3.42 2.91
N SER A 415 3.14 3.47 1.70
CA SER A 415 2.44 3.67 0.43
C SER A 415 1.68 2.46 -0.07
N ASP A 416 1.97 1.26 0.45
CA ASP A 416 1.48 0.03 -0.13
C ASP A 416 0.11 -0.33 0.43
N ASP A 417 -0.84 -0.54 -0.47
CA ASP A 417 -2.13 -1.11 -0.12
C ASP A 417 -1.97 -2.62 0.09
N TRP A 418 -1.71 -2.98 1.35
CA TRP A 418 -1.54 -4.37 1.77
C TRP A 418 -2.75 -5.25 1.40
N ALA A 419 -3.95 -4.68 1.27
CA ALA A 419 -5.14 -5.42 0.86
C ALA A 419 -5.04 -5.95 -0.58
N LEU A 420 -4.11 -5.43 -1.39
CA LEU A 420 -3.84 -5.85 -2.76
C LEU A 420 -2.66 -6.81 -2.88
N LEU A 421 -1.96 -7.12 -1.80
CA LEU A 421 -0.87 -8.09 -1.83
C LEU A 421 -1.43 -9.52 -1.87
N PHE A 422 -0.76 -10.38 -2.62
CA PHE A 422 -1.11 -11.79 -2.75
C PHE A 422 0.07 -12.66 -2.30
N PRO A 423 -0.19 -13.78 -1.61
CA PRO A 423 0.81 -14.83 -1.45
C PRO A 423 1.34 -15.27 -2.81
N PHE A 424 2.65 -15.45 -2.91
CA PHE A 424 3.30 -16.00 -4.09
C PHE A 424 4.46 -16.91 -3.75
N VAL A 425 4.81 -17.79 -4.68
CA VAL A 425 6.02 -18.61 -4.67
C VAL A 425 6.68 -18.52 -6.04
N THR A 426 8.01 -18.46 -6.06
CA THR A 426 8.85 -18.57 -7.25
C THR A 426 9.76 -19.79 -7.14
N LEU A 427 9.63 -20.72 -8.09
CA LEU A 427 10.51 -21.89 -8.27
C LEU A 427 11.51 -21.63 -9.41
N ILE A 428 12.71 -22.21 -9.36
CA ILE A 428 13.76 -21.94 -10.38
C ILE A 428 14.16 -23.20 -11.15
N LEU A 429 14.32 -24.34 -10.47
CA LEU A 429 14.84 -25.54 -11.11
C LEU A 429 13.76 -26.59 -11.37
N PRO A 430 13.80 -27.27 -12.53
CA PRO A 430 13.01 -28.46 -12.79
C PRO A 430 13.07 -29.45 -11.63
N GLY A 431 11.91 -29.93 -11.19
CA GLY A 431 11.77 -30.86 -10.07
C GLY A 431 11.74 -30.21 -8.69
N ASP A 432 11.77 -28.88 -8.56
CA ASP A 432 11.36 -28.19 -7.32
C ASP A 432 9.87 -28.44 -7.06
N GLU A 433 9.50 -28.70 -5.81
CA GLU A 433 8.14 -29.06 -5.40
C GLU A 433 7.85 -28.51 -3.99
N ILE A 434 6.68 -27.88 -3.84
CA ILE A 434 6.19 -27.32 -2.58
C ILE A 434 4.71 -27.59 -2.40
N GLU A 435 4.27 -27.56 -1.15
CA GLU A 435 2.85 -27.62 -0.77
C GLU A 435 2.50 -26.43 0.12
N ALA A 436 1.44 -25.70 -0.23
CA ALA A 436 0.96 -24.58 0.54
C ALA A 436 -0.09 -25.00 1.57
N ASN A 437 -0.01 -24.36 2.73
CA ASN A 437 -1.02 -24.39 3.77
C ASN A 437 -1.50 -22.96 4.02
N PHE A 438 -2.70 -22.64 3.54
CA PHE A 438 -3.34 -21.34 3.79
C PHE A 438 -4.19 -21.32 5.07
N GLY A 439 -3.99 -22.30 5.94
CA GLY A 439 -4.65 -22.45 7.23
C GLY A 439 -5.87 -23.37 7.21
N PRO A 440 -6.45 -23.60 8.40
CA PRO A 440 -6.04 -23.00 9.68
C PRO A 440 -4.89 -23.75 10.41
N ASP A 441 -4.56 -24.97 10.01
CA ASP A 441 -3.69 -25.86 10.80
C ASP A 441 -2.20 -25.61 10.54
N PHE A 442 -1.62 -24.60 11.18
CA PHE A 442 -0.21 -24.22 11.02
C PHE A 442 0.73 -24.98 11.97
N ILE A 443 2.00 -25.14 11.56
CA ILE A 443 3.06 -25.62 12.46
C ILE A 443 3.45 -24.52 13.45
N PHE A 444 3.52 -23.27 13.01
CA PHE A 444 3.75 -22.14 13.89
C PHE A 444 2.50 -21.81 14.70
N ASP A 445 2.65 -21.73 16.03
CA ASP A 445 1.57 -21.34 16.93
C ASP A 445 1.39 -19.81 16.92
N LEU A 446 0.40 -19.34 16.14
CA LEU A 446 0.04 -17.93 16.06
C LEU A 446 -0.43 -17.32 17.38
N ALA A 447 -0.83 -18.13 18.37
CA ALA A 447 -1.23 -17.63 19.69
C ALA A 447 -0.04 -17.19 20.57
N THR A 448 1.20 -17.48 20.14
CA THR A 448 2.42 -17.07 20.85
C THR A 448 2.89 -15.65 20.55
N LEU A 449 2.23 -14.95 19.62
CA LEU A 449 2.61 -13.62 19.12
C LEU A 449 2.06 -12.45 19.95
#